data_AF-A0A257HKF2-F1
#
_entry.id   AF-A0A257HKF2-F1
#
_cell.length_a   1.000
_cell.length_b   1.000
_cell.length_c   1.000
_cell.angle_alpha   90.00
_cell.angle_beta   90.00
_cell.angle_gamma   90.00
#
_symmetry.space_group_name_H-M   'P 1'
#
loop_
_entity.id
_entity.type
_entity.pdbx_description
1 polymer ?
#
loop_
_entity_poly.entity_id
_entity_poly.type
_entity_poly.pdbx_seq_one_letter_code
_entity_poly.pdbx_strand_id
1 'polypeptide(L)' 'MVLTRDEHLCQACLSRDRITAANQVDHIVPRAKGGSDDMDNLQSICEPCHKSKTIRDNGGKPKQTIGLDGWPVA' A
#
# COMPACT_ATOMS: atom_id res chain seq x y z
N MET A 1 8.38 -14.26 -9.73
CA MET A 1 8.07 -12.81 -9.56
C MET A 1 7.01 -12.67 -8.47
N VAL A 2 7.07 -11.64 -7.63
CA VAL A 2 6.18 -11.45 -6.46
C VAL A 2 4.69 -11.43 -6.85
N LEU A 3 4.35 -10.76 -7.95
CA LEU A 3 2.98 -10.73 -8.49
C LEU A 3 2.41 -12.12 -8.77
N THR A 4 3.20 -13.05 -9.31
CA THR A 4 2.75 -14.41 -9.60
C THR A 4 2.53 -15.23 -8.34
N ARG A 5 3.41 -15.09 -7.33
CA ARG A 5 3.27 -15.75 -6.02
C ARG A 5 1.97 -15.33 -5.33
N ASP A 6 1.66 -14.05 -5.44
CA ASP A 6 0.53 -13.41 -4.80
C ASP A 6 -0.75 -13.44 -5.66
N GLU A 7 -0.75 -14.23 -6.73
CA GLU A 7 -1.90 -14.39 -7.66
C GLU A 7 -2.40 -13.06 -8.25
N HIS A 8 -1.52 -12.08 -8.38
CA HIS A 8 -1.83 -10.69 -8.77
C HIS A 8 -2.86 -10.01 -7.85
N LEU A 9 -2.94 -10.44 -6.59
CA LEU A 9 -3.82 -9.88 -5.57
C LEU A 9 -3.05 -9.02 -4.58
N CYS A 10 -3.68 -7.92 -4.18
CA CYS A 10 -3.17 -7.03 -3.13
C CYS A 10 -3.20 -7.76 -1.78
N GLN A 11 -2.03 -8.07 -1.25
CA GLN A 11 -1.87 -8.80 0.02
C GLN A 11 -2.41 -8.00 1.21
N ALA A 12 -2.30 -6.68 1.18
CA ALA A 12 -2.90 -5.80 2.18
C ALA A 12 -4.44 -5.78 2.13
N CYS A 13 -5.05 -5.88 0.94
CA CYS A 13 -6.50 -5.99 0.85
C CYS A 13 -6.96 -7.38 1.29
N LEU A 14 -6.24 -8.42 0.87
CA LEU A 14 -6.54 -9.81 1.21
C LEU A 14 -6.50 -10.06 2.72
N SER A 15 -5.54 -9.45 3.43
CA SER A 15 -5.47 -9.50 4.91
C SER A 15 -6.64 -8.82 5.62
N ARG A 16 -7.55 -8.18 4.88
CA ARG A 16 -8.77 -7.50 5.36
C ARG A 16 -10.03 -8.09 4.69
N ASP A 17 -9.94 -9.31 4.16
CA ASP A 17 -11.02 -10.00 3.44
C ASP A 17 -11.54 -9.24 2.22
N ARG A 18 -10.68 -8.46 1.55
CA ARG A 18 -11.01 -7.74 0.31
C ARG A 18 -10.17 -8.25 -0.85
N ILE A 19 -10.82 -8.60 -1.95
CA ILE A 19 -10.14 -8.98 -3.19
C ILE A 19 -9.92 -7.71 -4.02
N THR A 20 -8.67 -7.43 -4.36
CA THR A 20 -8.30 -6.28 -5.19
C THR A 20 -7.07 -6.65 -6.01
N ALA A 21 -7.06 -6.33 -7.30
CA ALA A 21 -5.89 -6.53 -8.14
C ALA A 21 -4.70 -5.71 -7.63
N ALA A 22 -3.53 -6.34 -7.54
CA ALA A 22 -2.27 -5.66 -7.31
C ALA A 22 -1.71 -5.13 -8.64
N ASN A 23 -1.13 -3.94 -8.59
CA ASN A 23 -0.46 -3.33 -9.73
C ASN A 23 0.99 -2.91 -9.41
N GLN A 24 1.41 -3.10 -8.15
CA GLN A 24 2.71 -2.70 -7.64
C GLN A 24 3.28 -3.79 -6.73
N VAL A 25 4.60 -3.80 -6.57
CA VAL A 25 5.32 -4.58 -5.56
C VAL A 25 5.93 -3.59 -4.58
N ASP A 26 5.76 -3.82 -3.28
CA ASP A 26 6.25 -2.95 -2.22
C ASP A 26 6.90 -3.75 -1.10
N HIS A 27 7.84 -3.12 -0.38
CA HIS A 27 8.51 -3.71 0.76
C HIS A 27 7.60 -3.73 2.00
N ILE A 28 7.42 -4.88 2.65
CA ILE A 28 6.69 -5.01 3.91
C ILE A 28 7.33 -4.13 4.98
N VAL A 29 8.64 -4.28 5.19
CA VAL A 29 9.49 -3.35 5.95
C VAL A 29 10.18 -2.43 4.94
N PRO A 30 9.98 -1.10 5.01
CA PRO A 30 10.62 -0.17 4.08
C PRO A 30 12.16 -0.26 4.12
N ARG A 31 12.82 -0.09 2.98
CA ARG A 31 14.29 -0.03 2.89
C ARG A 31 14.91 1.01 3.82
N ALA A 32 14.27 2.18 3.96
CA ALA A 32 14.70 3.23 4.89
C ALA A 32 14.67 2.81 6.37
N LYS A 33 13.94 1.75 6.71
CA LYS A 33 13.85 1.15 8.04
C LYS A 33 14.60 -0.19 8.14
N GLY A 34 15.48 -0.49 7.18
CA GLY A 34 16.31 -1.70 7.17
C GLY A 34 15.68 -2.92 6.52
N GLY A 35 14.60 -2.77 5.74
CA GLY A 35 14.02 -3.88 4.99
C GLY A 35 14.89 -4.35 3.82
N SER A 36 14.94 -5.65 3.59
CA SER A 36 15.68 -6.27 2.48
C SER A 36 14.88 -6.30 1.17
N ASP A 37 15.56 -6.56 0.05
CA ASP A 37 14.93 -6.81 -1.25
C ASP A 37 14.57 -8.30 -1.46
N ASP A 38 14.63 -9.10 -0.38
CA ASP A 38 14.29 -10.52 -0.43
C ASP A 38 12.79 -10.72 -0.70
N MET A 39 12.47 -11.80 -1.39
CA MET A 39 11.08 -12.15 -1.73
C MET A 39 10.14 -12.14 -0.52
N ASP A 40 10.63 -12.52 0.65
CA ASP A 40 9.85 -12.58 1.89
C ASP A 40 9.52 -11.19 2.46
N ASN A 41 10.30 -10.15 2.12
CA ASN A 41 10.01 -8.77 2.47
C ASN A 41 9.27 -8.01 1.35
N LEU A 42 8.94 -8.65 0.23
CA LEU A 42 8.18 -8.04 -0.86
C LEU A 42 6.74 -8.56 -0.87
N GLN A 43 5.79 -7.67 -1.14
CA GLN A 43 4.37 -8.00 -1.29
C GLN A 43 3.76 -7.31 -2.51
N SER A 44 2.79 -7.97 -3.13
CA SER A 44 1.94 -7.37 -4.15
C SER A 44 0.89 -6.47 -3.50
N ILE A 45 0.75 -5.25 -3.98
CA ILE A 45 -0.10 -4.23 -3.38
C ILE A 45 -0.84 -3.43 -4.46
N CYS A 46 -2.05 -2.97 -4.15
CA CYS A 46 -2.78 -2.03 -5.00
C CYS A 46 -2.36 -0.59 -4.70
N GLU A 47 -2.54 0.31 -5.67
CA GLU A 47 -2.16 1.72 -5.54
C GLU A 47 -2.72 2.43 -4.30
N PRO A 48 -4.01 2.29 -3.92
CA PRO A 48 -4.52 2.91 -2.71
C PRO A 48 -3.80 2.43 -1.44
N CYS A 49 -3.55 1.12 -1.34
CA CYS A 49 -2.86 0.55 -0.18
C CYS A 49 -1.40 0.98 -0.13
N HIS A 50 -0.73 1.04 -1.29
CA HIS A 50 0.65 1.52 -1.38
C HIS A 50 0.75 2.99 -0.93
N LYS A 51 -0.13 3.86 -1.42
CA LYS A 51 -0.20 5.26 -1.00
C LYS A 51 -0.43 5.41 0.50
N SER A 52 -1.38 4.66 1.07
CA SER A 52 -1.65 4.65 2.51
C SER A 52 -0.45 4.19 3.32
N LYS A 53 0.26 3.15 2.85
CA LYS A 53 1.48 2.65 3.50
C LYS A 53 2.60 3.70 3.46
N THR A 54 2.87 4.32 2.32
CA THR A 54 3.89 5.37 2.18
C THR A 54 3.65 6.54 3.13
N ILE A 55 2.38 6.99 3.27
CA ILE A 55 2.02 8.04 4.22
C ILE A 55 2.36 7.62 5.65
N ARG A 56 1.96 6.41 6.05
CA ARG A 56 2.23 5.86 7.39
C ARG A 56 3.72 5.70 7.65
N ASP A 57 4.46 5.20 6.67
CA ASP A 57 5.88 4.90 6.80
C ASP A 57 6.70 6.18 7.03
N ASN A 58 6.28 7.28 6.39
CA ASN A 58 6.86 8.62 6.54
C ASN A 58 6.30 9.42 7.74
N GLY A 59 5.41 8.83 8.55
CA GLY A 59 4.76 9.53 9.67
C GLY A 59 3.80 10.65 9.25
N GLY A 60 3.38 10.67 7.99
CA GLY A 60 2.48 11.67 7.43
C GLY A 60 1.01 11.40 7.80
N LYS A 61 0.16 12.39 7.53
CA LYS A 61 -1.30 12.26 7.58
C LYS A 61 -1.87 12.23 6.16
N PRO A 62 -2.96 11.49 5.90
CA PRO A 62 -3.63 11.54 4.61
C PRO A 62 -4.09 12.97 4.33
N LYS A 63 -3.85 13.45 3.10
CA LYS A 63 -4.37 14.74 2.65
C LYS A 63 -5.89 14.65 2.59
N GLN A 64 -6.58 15.58 3.25
CA GLN A 64 -8.02 15.72 3.14
C GLN A 64 -8.36 16.31 1.77
N THR A 65 -9.40 15.79 1.13
CA THR A 65 -10.02 16.46 -0.01
C THR A 65 -10.86 17.60 0.56
N ILE A 66 -10.71 18.82 0.06
CA ILE A 66 -11.53 19.98 0.45
C ILE A 66 -12.55 20.24 -0.68
N GLY A 67 -13.83 20.34 -0.33
CA GLY A 67 -14.91 20.65 -1.24
C GLY A 67 -14.87 22.09 -1.74
N LEU A 68 -15.70 22.40 -2.75
CA LEU A 68 -15.84 23.77 -3.29
C LEU A 68 -16.38 24.76 -2.24
N ASP A 69 -17.04 24.24 -1.20
CA ASP A 69 -17.55 24.94 -0.02
C ASP A 69 -16.49 25.21 1.06
N GLY A 70 -15.27 24.69 0.89
CA GLY A 70 -14.17 24.87 1.84
C GLY A 70 -14.15 23.88 3.00
N TRP A 71 -15.05 22.90 3.03
CA TRP A 71 -15.11 21.87 4.08
C TRP A 71 -14.49 20.53 3.62
N PRO A 72 -13.92 19.71 4.54
CA PRO A 72 -13.41 18.39 4.19
C PRO A 72 -14.51 17.48 3.65
N VAL A 73 -14.25 16.83 2.51
CA VAL A 73 -15.12 15.82 1.92
C VAL A 73 -14.92 14.51 2.69
N ALA A 74 -16.00 13.95 3.25
CA ALA A 74 -16.00 12.68 3.98
C ALA A 74 -16.02 11.47 3.04
#